data_AF-A0A968TR43-F1
#
_entry.id   AF-A0A968TR43-F1
#
_cell.length_a   1.000
_cell.length_b   1.000
_cell.length_c   1.000
_cell.angle_alpha   90.00
_cell.angle_beta   90.00
_cell.angle_gamma   90.00
#
_symmetry.space_group_name_H-M   'P 1'
#
loop_
_entity.id
_entity.type
_entity.pdbx_description
1 polymer ?
#
loop_
_entity_poly.entity_id
_entity_poly.type
_entity_poly.pdbx_seq_one_letter_code
_entity_poly.pdbx_strand_id
1 'polypeptide(L)' 'MDGKRLLSILIDATGLPADTLEREINRLVEARGLTPDQVTLEDLRDILANYLQDALLEAKQSIR' A
#
# COMPACT_ATOMS: atom_id res chain seq x y z
N MET A 1 9.05 7.22 -13.45
CA MET A 1 7.74 7.72 -12.99
C MET A 1 7.95 8.21 -11.57
N ASP A 2 7.41 9.37 -11.22
CA ASP A 2 7.51 9.92 -9.86
C ASP A 2 6.72 9.05 -8.86
N GLY A 3 7.27 8.82 -7.67
CA GLY A 3 6.70 7.95 -6.63
C GLY A 3 5.35 8.47 -6.13
N LYS A 4 5.23 9.77 -5.86
CA LYS A 4 3.94 10.39 -5.50
C LYS A 4 2.88 10.20 -6.56
N ARG A 5 3.25 10.38 -7.83
CA ARG A 5 2.34 10.14 -8.96
C ARG A 5 1.91 8.68 -9.05
N LEU A 6 2.82 7.73 -8.80
CA LEU A 6 2.49 6.31 -8.76
C LEU A 6 1.47 6.00 -7.65
N LEU A 7 1.68 6.53 -6.45
CA LEU A 7 0.76 6.33 -5.32
C LEU A 7 -0.61 6.95 -5.58
N SER A 8 -0.67 8.16 -6.16
CA SER A 8 -1.93 8.79 -6.57
C SER A 8 -2.70 7.93 -7.59
N ILE A 9 -2.03 7.40 -8.61
CA ILE A 9 -2.66 6.50 -9.59
C ILE A 9 -3.23 5.24 -8.90
N LEU A 10 -2.49 4.67 -7.95
CA LEU A 10 -2.97 3.51 -7.20
C LEU A 10 -4.23 3.84 -6.42
N ILE A 11 -4.23 4.95 -5.67
CA ILE A 11 -5.37 5.40 -4.85
C ILE A 11 -6.60 5.54 -5.74
N ASP A 12 -6.49 6.28 -6.84
CA ASP A 12 -7.57 6.52 -7.78
C ASP A 12 -8.10 5.22 -8.40
N ALA A 13 -7.23 4.25 -8.67
CA ALA A 13 -7.59 2.97 -9.29
C ALA A 13 -8.41 2.05 -8.38
N THR A 14 -8.36 2.23 -7.06
CA THR A 14 -9.07 1.36 -6.11
C THR A 14 -10.58 1.62 -6.03
N GLY A 15 -11.02 2.83 -6.39
CA GLY A 15 -12.39 3.28 -6.16
C GLY A 15 -12.78 3.45 -4.68
N LEU A 16 -11.82 3.43 -3.75
CA LEU A 16 -12.05 3.63 -2.32
C LEU A 16 -11.81 5.11 -1.92
N PRO A 17 -12.28 5.53 -0.73
CA PRO A 17 -12.05 6.90 -0.25
C PRO A 17 -10.56 7.24 -0.14
N ALA A 18 -10.14 8.30 -0.85
CA ALA A 18 -8.74 8.70 -0.97
C ALA A 18 -8.08 8.94 0.39
N ASP A 19 -8.69 9.70 1.29
CA ASP A 19 -8.15 10.01 2.62
C ASP A 19 -7.81 8.76 3.45
N THR A 20 -8.61 7.71 3.31
CA THR A 20 -8.40 6.45 4.03
C THR A 20 -7.23 5.69 3.44
N LEU A 21 -7.14 5.64 2.12
CA LEU A 21 -6.06 4.97 1.41
C LEU A 21 -4.73 5.70 1.53
N GLU A 22 -4.71 7.02 1.47
CA GLU A 22 -3.50 7.82 1.61
C GLU A 22 -2.82 7.53 2.95
N ARG A 23 -3.59 7.53 4.05
CA ARG A 23 -3.06 7.19 5.37
C ARG A 23 -2.48 5.78 5.42
N GLU A 24 -3.19 4.81 4.85
CA GLU A 24 -2.77 3.41 4.89
C GLU A 24 -1.54 3.15 4.01
N ILE A 25 -1.53 3.68 2.78
CA ILE A 25 -0.38 3.57 1.88
C ILE A 25 0.86 4.24 2.47
N ASN A 26 0.72 5.44 3.06
CA ASN A 26 1.84 6.11 3.71
C ASN A 26 2.38 5.26 4.87
N ARG A 27 1.51 4.67 5.69
CA ARG A 27 1.91 3.74 6.76
C ARG A 27 2.70 2.55 6.21
N LEU A 28 2.28 1.96 5.09
CA LEU A 28 2.94 0.82 4.46
C LEU A 28 4.31 1.19 3.86
N VAL A 29 4.42 2.37 3.26
CA VAL A 29 5.67 2.92 2.71
C VAL A 29 6.66 3.23 3.82
N GLU A 30 6.21 3.88 4.89
CA GLU A 30 7.04 4.20 6.07
C GLU A 30 7.53 2.94 6.80
N ALA A 31 6.71 1.88 6.86
CA ALA A 31 7.11 0.59 7.44
C ALA A 31 8.30 -0.06 6.71
N ARG A 32 8.59 0.36 5.48
CA ARG A 32 9.77 -0.07 4.70
C ARG A 32 10.94 0.93 4.77
N GLY A 33 10.83 2.00 5.56
CA GLY A 33 11.84 3.04 5.66
C GLY A 33 11.96 3.91 4.40
N LEU A 34 10.92 3.92 3.57
CA LEU A 34 10.85 4.73 2.35
C LEU A 34 10.02 5.98 2.61
N THR A 35 10.23 7.00 1.78
CA THR A 35 9.32 8.15 1.66
C THR A 35 8.52 8.04 0.36
N PRO A 36 7.32 8.66 0.25
CA PRO A 36 6.49 8.62 -0.96
C PRO A 36 7.22 8.99 -2.27
N ASP A 37 8.21 9.89 -2.19
CA ASP A 37 9.01 10.33 -3.33
C ASP A 37 10.00 9.25 -3.83
N GLN A 38 10.36 8.30 -2.97
CA GLN A 38 11.35 7.25 -3.26
C GLN A 38 10.72 5.97 -3.80
N VAL A 39 9.39 5.82 -3.71
CA VAL A 39 8.68 4.58 -4.05
C VAL A 39 8.80 4.29 -5.54
N THR A 40 9.35 3.12 -5.87
CA THR A 40 9.31 2.57 -7.21
C THR A 40 8.13 1.62 -7.40
N LEU A 41 7.87 1.23 -8.65
CA LEU A 41 6.84 0.22 -8.96
C LEU A 41 7.17 -1.15 -8.35
N GLU A 42 8.45 -1.49 -8.21
CA GLU A 42 8.90 -2.74 -7.59
C GLU A 42 8.64 -2.71 -6.09
N ASP A 43 9.01 -1.60 -5.42
CA ASP A 43 8.71 -1.42 -3.99
C ASP A 43 7.21 -1.53 -3.72
N LEU A 44 6.40 -0.86 -4.54
CA LEU A 44 4.95 -0.88 -4.40
C LEU A 44 4.36 -2.28 -4.59
N ARG A 45 4.87 -3.04 -5.58
CA ARG A 45 4.44 -4.42 -5.81
C ARG A 45 4.73 -5.29 -4.58
N ASP A 46 5.93 -5.17 -4.03
CA ASP A 46 6.33 -5.98 -2.88
C ASP A 46 5.57 -5.57 -1.62
N ILE A 47 5.35 -4.26 -1.41
CA ILE A 47 4.56 -3.74 -0.30
C ILE A 47 3.15 -4.32 -0.33
N LEU A 48 2.48 -4.23 -1.48
CA LEU A 48 1.09 -4.71 -1.62
C LEU A 48 1.00 -6.24 -1.54
N ALA A 49 1.99 -6.98 -2.04
CA ALA A 49 2.04 -8.43 -1.91
C ALA A 49 2.11 -8.86 -0.43
N ASN A 50 2.96 -8.20 0.36
CA ASN A 50 3.03 -8.46 1.81
C ASN A 50 1.75 -8.06 2.52
N TYR A 51 1.18 -6.89 2.20
CA TYR A 51 -0.08 -6.45 2.79
C TYR A 51 -1.22 -7.46 2.53
N LEU A 52 -1.32 -7.98 1.31
CA LEU A 52 -2.30 -9.01 0.97
C LEU A 52 -2.07 -10.29 1.77
N GLN A 53 -0.80 -10.71 1.92
CA GLN A 53 -0.47 -11.89 2.71
C GLN A 53 -0.89 -11.73 4.18
N ASP A 54 -0.60 -10.57 4.78
CA ASP A 54 -0.98 -10.28 6.17
C ASP A 54 -2.50 -10.28 6.34
N ALA A 55 -3.23 -9.63 5.43
CA ALA A 55 -4.69 -9.61 5.44
C ALA A 55 -5.30 -11.02 5.33
N LEU A 56 -4.72 -11.90 4.50
CA LEU A 56 -5.16 -13.29 4.38
C LEU A 56 -4.88 -14.10 5.66
N LEU A 57 -3.76 -13.85 6.33
CA LEU A 57 -3.42 -14.49 7.60
C LEU A 57 -4.38 -14.06 8.71
N GLU A 58 -4.70 -12.76 8.80
CA GLU A 58 -5.67 -12.21 9.76
C GLU A 58 -7.07 -12.78 9.52
N ALA A 59 -7.52 -12.81 8.26
CA ALA A 59 -8.80 -13.40 7.89
C ALA A 59 -8.89 -14.88 8.27
N LYS A 60 -7.82 -15.65 8.05
CA LYS A 60 -7.76 -17.07 8.43
C LYS A 60 -7.83 -17.28 9.94
N GLN A 61 -7.21 -16.41 10.72
CA GLN A 61 -7.24 -16.47 12.19
C GLN A 61 -8.62 -16.10 12.74
N SER A 62 -9.32 -15.18 12.09
CA SER A 62 -10.65 -14.69 12.49
C SER A 62 -11.79 -15.71 12.28
N ILE A 63 -11.53 -16.79 11.55
CA ILE A 63 -12.48 -17.88 11.25
C ILE A 63 -12.33 -19.05 12.26
N ARG A 64 -11.32 -19.04 13.13
CA ARG A 64 -11.10 -20.05 14.18
C ARG A 64 -11.70 -19.62 15.51
#